data_AF-A0A0L7LLB6-F1
#
_entry.id   AF-A0A0L7LLB6-F1
#
_cell.length_a   1.000
_cell.length_b   1.000
_cell.length_c   1.000
_cell.angle_alpha   90.00
_cell.angle_beta   90.00
_cell.angle_gamma   90.00
#
_symmetry.space_group_name_H-M   'P 1'
#
loop_
_entity.id
_entity.type
_entity.pdbx_description
1 polymer ?
#
loop_
_entity_poly.entity_id
_entity_poly.type
_entity_poly.pdbx_seq_one_letter_code
_entity_poly.pdbx_strand_id
1 'polypeptide(L)'
;MRCLIKQLFYSPNLKFYRTIQTNVPRVRFAPSPTGYLHLGGLRTALYNYLFAKNRGGAFILRIEDTDQTRKVEGSVEALINDLGWAGIECDEGPEFTGKYGPYVQSKRLHIYQEHIAKLLENGSAYKCFCTERRLNMIRRDAIKNQQIPKYDNRPDLRRDSIRRDPQRRRPGVDEE
;
A
#
# COMPACT_ATOMS: atom_id res chain seq x y z
N MET A 1 23.82 39.66 -15.93
CA MET A 1 22.81 38.89 -16.70
C MET A 1 21.51 38.88 -15.92
N ARG A 2 20.59 39.80 -16.22
CA ARG A 2 19.31 39.96 -15.51
C ARG A 2 18.16 39.78 -16.50
N CYS A 3 17.26 38.88 -16.13
CA CYS A 3 15.81 39.03 -16.13
C CYS A 3 15.08 39.25 -17.47
N LEU A 4 14.45 38.19 -17.98
CA LEU A 4 13.28 38.25 -18.86
C LEU A 4 12.06 37.75 -18.07
N ILE A 5 11.44 38.67 -17.34
CA ILE A 5 10.08 38.54 -16.83
C ILE A 5 9.21 39.47 -17.69
N LYS A 6 8.06 38.95 -18.14
CA LYS A 6 6.89 39.62 -18.75
C LYS A 6 6.75 39.45 -20.26
N GLN A 7 6.14 38.34 -20.68
CA GLN A 7 5.09 38.37 -21.71
C GLN A 7 4.38 37.02 -21.89
N LEU A 8 3.62 36.55 -20.89
CA LEU A 8 2.66 35.46 -21.10
C LEU A 8 1.42 35.64 -20.18
N PHE A 9 0.66 36.69 -20.45
CA PHE A 9 -0.78 36.76 -20.22
C PHE A 9 -1.33 37.25 -21.57
N TYR A 10 -2.33 36.70 -22.23
CA TYR A 10 -3.67 36.38 -21.74
C TYR A 10 -4.38 35.72 -22.93
N SER A 11 -4.73 34.44 -22.84
CA SER A 11 -5.61 33.79 -23.81
C SER A 11 -6.96 33.57 -23.13
N PRO A 12 -8.05 34.23 -23.57
CA PRO A 12 -9.32 34.25 -22.84
C PRO A 12 -10.11 32.93 -22.89
N ASN A 13 -9.55 31.87 -23.49
CA ASN A 13 -10.17 30.55 -23.58
C ASN A 13 -9.29 29.40 -23.09
N LEU A 14 -8.23 29.68 -22.33
CA LEU A 14 -7.63 28.63 -21.51
C LEU A 14 -8.50 28.48 -20.28
N LYS A 15 -9.41 27.49 -20.31
CA LYS A 15 -9.96 26.91 -19.08
C LYS A 15 -8.74 26.41 -18.29
N PHE A 16 -8.19 27.28 -17.44
CA PHE A 16 -7.38 26.88 -16.31
C PHE A 16 -8.17 25.73 -15.71
N TYR A 17 -7.62 24.51 -15.76
CA TYR A 17 -8.24 23.37 -15.12
C TYR A 17 -8.60 23.86 -13.74
N ARG A 18 -9.90 24.01 -13.52
CA ARG A 18 -10.51 24.49 -12.30
C ARG A 18 -9.75 23.77 -11.22
N THR A 19 -8.88 24.47 -10.50
CA THR A 19 -8.20 23.89 -9.34
C THR A 19 -9.36 23.32 -8.57
N ILE A 20 -9.45 21.98 -8.51
CA ILE A 20 -10.55 21.35 -7.80
C ILE A 20 -10.54 22.07 -6.46
N GLN A 21 -11.66 22.70 -6.08
CA GLN A 21 -11.82 23.16 -4.72
C GLN A 21 -11.75 21.88 -3.89
N THR A 22 -10.54 21.48 -3.54
CA THR A 22 -10.30 20.24 -2.83
C THR A 22 -10.56 20.56 -1.39
N ASN A 23 -11.39 19.74 -0.76
CA ASN A 23 -11.33 19.49 0.67
C ASN A 23 -9.88 19.57 1.17
N VAL A 24 -9.71 20.08 2.39
CA VAL A 24 -8.44 20.12 3.11
C VAL A 24 -7.65 18.83 2.84
N PRO A 25 -6.48 18.89 2.15
CA PRO A 25 -5.86 17.71 1.59
C PRO A 25 -5.35 16.78 2.69
N ARG A 26 -5.49 15.48 2.49
CA ARG A 26 -4.97 14.44 3.38
C ARG A 26 -4.02 13.55 2.59
N VAL A 27 -2.76 13.55 2.97
CA VAL A 27 -1.71 12.77 2.31
C VAL A 27 -1.05 11.84 3.30
N ARG A 28 -0.33 10.82 2.80
CA ARG A 28 0.39 9.90 3.67
C ARG A 28 1.80 9.61 3.19
N PHE A 29 2.68 9.37 4.16
CA PHE A 29 3.91 8.63 3.98
C PHE A 29 3.71 7.21 4.53
N ALA A 30 3.94 6.20 3.69
CA ALA A 30 3.61 4.81 3.98
C ALA A 30 4.82 3.87 3.79
N PRO A 31 5.83 3.96 4.67
CA PRO A 31 7.02 3.11 4.57
C PRO A 31 6.78 1.69 5.09
N SER A 32 7.47 0.73 4.50
CA SER A 32 7.58 -0.63 5.04
C SER A 32 8.83 -0.73 5.93
N PRO A 33 8.75 -1.34 7.12
CA PRO A 33 9.86 -1.45 8.07
C PRO A 33 10.86 -2.55 7.68
N THR A 34 11.30 -2.54 6.41
CA THR A 34 12.22 -3.55 5.86
C THR A 34 13.68 -3.06 5.83
N GLY A 35 13.96 -1.94 6.48
CA GLY A 35 15.26 -1.27 6.52
C GLY A 35 15.13 0.17 7.03
N TYR A 36 16.25 0.88 7.06
CA TYR A 36 16.31 2.29 7.50
C TYR A 36 15.82 3.27 6.43
N LEU A 37 15.47 4.48 6.86
CA LEU A 37 14.99 5.53 5.96
C LEU A 37 16.11 5.96 5.00
N HIS A 38 15.95 5.66 3.72
CA HIS A 38 16.85 6.14 2.68
C HIS A 38 16.41 7.51 2.15
N LEU A 39 17.32 8.22 1.47
CA LEU A 39 17.10 9.58 0.96
C LEU A 39 15.86 9.71 0.06
N GLY A 40 15.61 8.70 -0.80
CA GLY A 40 14.40 8.65 -1.62
C GLY A 40 13.10 8.60 -0.81
N GLY A 41 13.10 7.90 0.34
CA GLY A 41 11.99 7.85 1.28
C GLY A 41 11.78 9.20 1.96
N LEU A 42 12.86 9.79 2.49
CA LEU A 42 12.84 11.10 3.13
C LEU A 42 12.32 12.19 2.17
N ARG A 43 12.79 12.19 0.92
CA ARG A 43 12.29 13.10 -0.14
C ARG A 43 10.78 12.98 -0.32
N THR A 44 10.27 11.74 -0.33
CA THR A 44 8.84 11.47 -0.50
C THR A 44 8.04 11.96 0.70
N ALA A 45 8.52 11.71 1.92
CA ALA A 45 7.92 12.23 3.15
C ALA A 45 7.87 13.77 3.11
N LEU A 46 8.99 14.42 2.77
CA LEU A 46 9.11 15.87 2.69
C LEU A 46 8.13 16.49 1.67
N TYR A 47 7.99 15.91 0.48
CA TYR A 47 7.05 16.43 -0.52
C TYR A 47 5.60 16.36 -0.07
N ASN A 48 5.21 15.25 0.57
CA ASN A 48 3.86 15.10 1.11
C ASN A 48 3.64 16.10 2.27
N TYR A 49 4.60 16.21 3.18
CA TYR A 49 4.56 17.13 4.30
C TYR A 49 4.39 18.60 3.84
N LEU A 50 5.26 19.07 2.94
CA LEU A 50 5.19 20.44 2.41
C LEU A 50 3.89 20.68 1.62
N PHE A 51 3.42 19.70 0.86
CA PHE A 51 2.16 19.80 0.13
C PHE A 51 0.97 19.97 1.07
N ALA A 52 0.93 19.20 2.16
CA ALA A 52 -0.11 19.28 3.19
C ALA A 52 -0.05 20.63 3.92
N LYS A 53 1.11 21.00 4.49
CA LYS A 53 1.26 22.23 5.28
C LYS A 53 0.93 23.48 4.46
N ASN A 54 1.36 23.56 3.20
CA ASN A 54 1.04 24.69 2.31
C ASN A 54 -0.47 24.86 2.03
N ARG A 55 -1.28 23.83 2.30
CA ARG A 55 -2.73 23.84 2.04
C ARG A 55 -3.56 23.67 3.31
N GLY A 56 -2.95 23.78 4.49
CA GLY A 56 -3.60 23.51 5.77
C GLY A 56 -4.13 22.07 5.89
N GLY A 57 -3.53 21.13 5.16
CA GLY A 57 -3.87 19.71 5.10
C GLY A 57 -3.32 18.90 6.27
N ALA A 58 -3.57 17.59 6.23
CA ALA A 58 -3.02 16.62 7.17
C ALA A 58 -1.97 15.70 6.50
N PHE A 59 -0.86 15.50 7.18
CA PHE A 59 0.21 14.58 6.84
C PHE A 59 0.17 13.37 7.78
N ILE A 60 -0.02 12.18 7.21
CA ILE A 60 -0.29 10.94 7.95
C ILE A 60 0.90 9.98 7.80
N LEU A 61 1.41 9.44 8.91
CA LEU A 61 2.36 8.34 8.90
C LEU A 61 1.62 7.01 9.05
N ARG A 62 1.88 6.05 8.15
CA ARG A 62 1.30 4.71 8.24
C ARG A 62 2.35 3.64 8.01
N ILE A 63 2.50 2.71 8.94
CA ILE A 63 3.49 1.65 8.86
C ILE A 63 2.91 0.47 8.08
N GLU A 64 3.55 0.13 6.95
CA GLU A 64 3.16 -0.95 6.05
C GLU A 64 3.96 -2.22 6.37
N ASP A 65 3.69 -2.82 7.54
CA ASP A 65 4.38 -4.00 8.07
C ASP A 65 3.71 -5.33 7.68
N THR A 66 3.16 -5.45 6.47
CA THR A 66 2.47 -6.67 6.05
C THR A 66 3.41 -7.85 5.80
N ASP A 67 4.67 -7.57 5.46
CA ASP A 67 5.70 -8.59 5.27
C ASP A 67 6.54 -8.75 6.53
N GLN A 68 6.08 -9.62 7.42
CA GLN A 68 6.74 -9.89 8.70
C GLN A 68 8.13 -10.53 8.51
N THR A 69 8.37 -11.25 7.41
CA THR A 69 9.66 -11.94 7.18
C THR A 69 10.81 -10.98 6.88
N ARG A 70 10.48 -9.80 6.33
CA ARG A 70 11.47 -8.76 6.02
C ARG A 70 11.53 -7.65 7.05
N LYS A 71 10.78 -7.76 8.15
CA LYS A 71 10.72 -6.72 9.18
C LYS A 71 12.05 -6.63 9.92
N VAL A 72 12.58 -5.42 10.02
CA VAL A 72 13.79 -5.12 10.80
C VAL A 72 13.35 -4.51 12.13
N GLU A 73 13.74 -5.13 13.25
CA GLU A 73 13.47 -4.61 14.59
C GLU A 73 14.14 -3.23 14.78
N GLY A 74 13.48 -2.31 15.49
CA GLY A 74 13.98 -0.94 15.69
C GLY A 74 13.84 -0.01 14.47
N SER A 75 13.47 -0.53 13.29
CA SER A 75 13.39 0.29 12.07
C SER A 75 12.24 1.31 12.09
N VAL A 76 11.16 1.03 12.82
CA VAL A 76 10.03 1.95 12.96
C VAL A 76 10.39 3.12 13.86
N GLU A 77 11.07 2.84 14.97
CA GLU A 77 11.55 3.81 15.93
C GLU A 77 12.61 4.71 15.29
N ALA A 78 13.59 4.11 14.60
CA ALA A 78 14.61 4.84 13.83
C ALA A 78 13.96 5.75 12.78
N LEU A 79 12.97 5.25 12.04
CA LEU A 79 12.23 6.02 11.06
C LEU A 79 11.54 7.25 11.69
N ILE A 80 10.87 7.09 12.83
CA ILE A 80 10.18 8.19 13.52
C ILE A 80 11.20 9.23 13.98
N ASN A 81 12.32 8.78 14.53
CA ASN A 81 13.43 9.65 14.93
C ASN A 81 14.02 10.43 13.75
N ASP A 82 14.22 9.77 12.59
CA ASP A 82 14.76 10.41 11.39
C ASP A 82 13.81 11.50 10.84
N LEU A 83 12.49 11.24 10.88
CA LEU A 83 11.48 12.24 10.51
C LEU A 83 11.46 13.42 11.48
N GLY A 84 11.55 13.16 12.78
CA GLY A 84 11.66 14.19 13.81
C GLY A 84 12.92 15.03 13.65
N TRP A 85 14.08 14.40 13.41
CA TRP A 85 15.34 15.09 13.12
C TRP A 85 15.23 15.99 11.88
N ALA A 86 14.51 15.56 10.85
CA ALA A 86 14.25 16.35 9.65
C ALA A 86 13.19 17.46 9.84
N GLY A 87 12.59 17.60 11.02
CA GLY A 87 11.52 18.56 11.31
C GLY A 87 10.19 18.23 10.62
N ILE A 88 9.95 16.96 10.29
CA ILE A 88 8.72 16.48 9.65
C ILE A 88 7.79 15.91 10.72
N GLU A 89 6.82 16.72 11.12
CA GLU A 89 5.80 16.33 12.11
C GLU A 89 4.56 15.74 11.44
N CYS A 90 4.06 14.64 12.00
CA CYS A 90 2.87 13.96 11.50
C CYS A 90 1.63 14.40 12.29
N ASP A 91 0.53 14.67 11.59
CA ASP A 91 -0.74 15.03 12.23
C ASP A 91 -1.52 13.77 12.70
N GLU A 92 -1.27 12.61 12.07
CA GLU A 92 -1.78 11.30 12.45
C GLU A 92 -0.70 10.23 12.25
N GLY A 93 -0.60 9.23 13.13
CA GLY A 93 0.45 8.21 13.02
C GLY A 93 0.42 7.12 14.09
N PRO A 94 1.45 6.25 14.16
CA PRO A 94 1.51 5.18 15.16
C PRO A 94 1.55 5.69 16.60
N GLU A 95 2.27 6.79 16.83
CA GLU A 95 2.39 7.46 18.15
C GLU A 95 1.28 8.50 18.37
N PHE A 96 0.73 9.06 17.28
CA PHE A 96 -0.30 10.09 17.33
C PHE A 96 -1.70 9.47 17.22
N THR A 97 -2.53 9.64 18.24
CA THR A 97 -3.93 9.22 18.15
C THR A 97 -4.65 9.99 17.04
N GLY A 98 -5.44 9.29 16.23
CA GLY A 98 -6.19 9.89 15.13
C GLY A 98 -7.41 9.07 14.78
N LYS A 99 -8.37 9.69 14.10
CA LYS A 99 -9.70 9.12 13.85
C LYS A 99 -9.69 7.78 13.11
N TYR A 100 -8.67 7.52 12.29
CA TYR A 100 -8.61 6.36 11.39
C TYR A 100 -7.60 5.30 11.81
N GLY A 101 -7.12 5.38 13.06
CA GLY A 101 -6.22 4.37 13.62
C GLY A 101 -6.84 2.97 13.66
N PRO A 102 -6.04 1.93 13.91
CA PRO A 102 -4.59 1.96 14.10
C PRO A 102 -3.81 2.29 12.81
N TYR A 103 -2.68 2.99 12.91
CA TYR A 103 -1.84 3.37 11.75
C TYR A 103 -0.71 2.36 11.46
N VAL A 104 -0.82 1.15 11.98
CA VAL A 104 0.09 0.03 11.73
C VAL A 104 -0.72 -1.09 11.08
N GLN A 105 -0.32 -1.55 9.89
CA GLN A 105 -1.15 -2.44 9.09
C GLN A 105 -1.37 -3.82 9.70
N SER A 106 -0.39 -4.39 10.40
CA SER A 106 -0.55 -5.66 11.13
C SER A 106 -1.65 -5.61 12.18
N LYS A 107 -1.96 -4.42 12.72
CA LYS A 107 -3.05 -4.19 13.69
C LYS A 107 -4.43 -4.01 13.01
N ARG A 108 -4.51 -4.01 11.68
CA ARG A 108 -5.73 -3.73 10.89
C ARG A 108 -6.32 -4.96 10.20
N LEU A 109 -5.89 -6.18 10.57
CA LEU A 109 -6.33 -7.42 9.92
C LEU A 109 -7.86 -7.59 9.85
N HIS A 110 -8.58 -7.18 10.91
CA HIS A 110 -10.04 -7.24 10.95
C HIS A 110 -10.71 -6.43 9.82
N ILE A 111 -10.18 -5.24 9.51
CA ILE A 111 -10.67 -4.38 8.42
C ILE A 111 -10.48 -5.10 7.07
N TYR A 112 -9.31 -5.68 6.86
CA TYR A 112 -9.02 -6.39 5.62
C TYR A 112 -9.89 -7.63 5.45
N GLN A 113 -10.13 -8.39 6.53
CA GLN A 113 -11.01 -9.56 6.51
C GLN A 113 -12.45 -9.18 6.14
N GLU A 114 -12.98 -8.09 6.68
CA GLU A 114 -14.31 -7.57 6.32
C GLU A 114 -14.40 -7.22 4.83
N HIS A 115 -13.39 -6.52 4.29
CA HIS A 115 -13.37 -6.16 2.87
C HIS A 115 -13.14 -7.37 1.96
N ILE A 116 -12.31 -8.34 2.38
CA ILE A 116 -12.13 -9.60 1.65
C ILE A 116 -13.48 -10.33 1.54
N ALA A 117 -14.27 -10.40 2.62
CA ALA A 117 -15.59 -11.02 2.60
C ALA A 117 -16.51 -10.34 1.57
N LYS A 118 -16.57 -9.00 1.55
CA LYS A 118 -17.36 -8.23 0.56
C LYS A 118 -16.91 -8.51 -0.87
N LEU A 119 -15.59 -8.58 -1.11
CA LEU A 119 -15.03 -8.87 -2.44
C LEU A 119 -15.29 -10.30 -2.91
N LEU A 120 -15.32 -11.27 -1.98
CA LEU A 120 -15.70 -12.65 -2.29
C LEU A 120 -17.20 -12.78 -2.55
N GLU A 121 -18.03 -12.09 -1.78
CA GLU A 121 -19.49 -12.11 -1.89
C GLU A 121 -19.96 -11.48 -3.21
N ASN A 122 -19.38 -10.34 -3.61
CA ASN A 122 -19.76 -9.66 -4.84
C ASN A 122 -19.07 -10.23 -6.11
N GLY A 123 -18.33 -11.33 -5.99
CA GLY A 123 -17.65 -12.00 -7.10
C GLY A 123 -16.42 -11.25 -7.67
N SER A 124 -15.97 -10.16 -7.05
CA SER A 124 -14.78 -9.41 -7.48
C SER A 124 -13.46 -10.11 -7.11
N ALA A 125 -13.51 -11.09 -6.21
CA ALA A 125 -12.38 -11.91 -5.81
C ALA A 125 -12.75 -13.40 -5.75
N TYR A 126 -11.75 -14.26 -5.85
CA TYR A 126 -11.87 -15.71 -5.68
C TYR A 126 -10.74 -16.24 -4.80
N LYS A 127 -10.97 -17.38 -4.13
CA LYS A 127 -9.93 -18.10 -3.42
C LYS A 127 -9.11 -18.92 -4.41
N CYS A 128 -7.79 -18.87 -4.26
CA CYS A 128 -6.87 -19.65 -5.08
C CYS A 128 -6.11 -20.64 -4.19
N PHE A 129 -6.15 -21.92 -4.54
CA PHE A 129 -5.45 -22.98 -3.81
C PHE A 129 -4.28 -23.56 -4.63
N CYS A 130 -3.73 -22.79 -5.58
CA CYS A 130 -2.58 -23.21 -6.36
C CYS A 130 -1.35 -23.37 -5.46
N THR A 131 -0.62 -24.47 -5.64
CA THR A 131 0.64 -24.72 -4.92
C THR A 131 1.77 -23.85 -5.47
N GLU A 132 2.76 -23.52 -4.64
CA GLU A 132 3.96 -22.81 -5.08
C GLU A 132 4.69 -23.55 -6.21
N ARG A 133 4.73 -24.89 -6.13
CA ARG A 133 5.31 -25.73 -7.20
C ARG A 133 4.65 -25.45 -8.56
N ARG A 134 3.31 -25.36 -8.61
CA ARG A 134 2.57 -25.02 -9.83
C ARG A 134 2.93 -23.62 -10.32
N LEU A 135 2.91 -22.63 -9.42
CA LEU A 135 3.23 -21.24 -9.77
C LEU A 135 4.66 -21.09 -10.31
N ASN A 136 5.62 -21.82 -9.72
CA ASN A 136 7.01 -21.85 -10.15
C ASN A 136 7.18 -22.52 -11.52
N MET A 137 6.42 -23.58 -11.82
CA MET A 137 6.43 -24.19 -13.16
C MET A 137 5.93 -23.22 -14.23
N ILE A 138 4.80 -22.54 -13.99
CA ILE A 138 4.25 -21.54 -14.91
C ILE A 138 5.25 -20.39 -15.13
N ARG A 139 5.88 -19.91 -14.05
CA ARG A 139 6.92 -18.87 -14.13
C ARG A 139 8.12 -19.31 -14.97
N ARG A 140 8.64 -20.53 -14.76
CA ARG A 140 9.77 -21.07 -15.51
C ARG A 140 9.45 -21.26 -16.99
N ASP A 141 8.26 -21.77 -17.29
CA ASP A 141 7.81 -21.95 -18.67
C ASP A 141 7.68 -20.60 -19.40
N ALA A 142 7.09 -19.59 -18.76
CA ALA A 142 7.05 -18.23 -19.31
C ALA A 142 8.44 -17.68 -19.62
N ILE A 143 9.40 -17.81 -18.69
CA ILE A 143 10.79 -17.37 -18.90
C ILE A 143 11.44 -18.12 -20.07
N LYS A 144 11.28 -19.45 -20.14
CA LYS A 144 11.82 -20.28 -21.21
C LYS A 144 11.29 -19.85 -22.59
N ASN A 145 10.03 -19.46 -22.63
CA ASN A 145 9.35 -19.00 -23.84
C ASN A 145 9.49 -17.48 -24.08
N GLN A 146 10.37 -16.79 -23.33
CA GLN A 146 10.59 -15.34 -23.41
C GLN A 146 9.32 -14.50 -23.22
N GLN A 147 8.37 -15.01 -22.44
CA GLN A 147 7.13 -14.34 -22.07
C GLN A 147 7.24 -13.72 -20.68
N ILE A 148 6.46 -12.67 -20.42
CA ILE A 148 6.35 -12.04 -19.10
C ILE A 148 5.68 -13.02 -18.14
N PRO A 149 6.34 -13.43 -17.03
CA PRO A 149 5.72 -14.31 -16.06
C PRO A 149 4.50 -13.65 -15.42
N LYS A 150 3.34 -14.30 -15.53
CA LYS A 150 2.08 -13.83 -14.95
C LYS A 150 1.31 -15.00 -14.37
N TYR A 151 0.40 -14.69 -13.45
CA TYR A 151 -0.59 -15.67 -13.02
C TYR A 151 -1.53 -16.00 -14.20
N ASP A 152 -1.89 -17.27 -14.33
CA ASP A 152 -2.64 -17.78 -15.48
C ASP A 152 -4.16 -17.64 -15.34
N ASN A 153 -4.65 -16.99 -14.26
CA ASN A 153 -6.07 -16.84 -13.92
C ASN A 153 -6.83 -18.17 -13.89
N ARG A 154 -6.14 -19.26 -13.60
CA ARG A 154 -6.71 -20.61 -13.45
C ARG A 154 -6.54 -21.06 -12.00
N PRO A 155 -7.43 -20.63 -11.09
CA PRO A 155 -7.38 -21.06 -9.70
C PRO A 155 -7.65 -22.56 -9.59
N ASP A 156 -6.92 -23.22 -8.70
CA ASP A 156 -7.35 -24.52 -8.22
C ASP A 156 -8.49 -24.30 -7.23
N LEU A 157 -9.72 -24.64 -7.60
CA LEU A 157 -10.92 -24.49 -6.76
C LEU A 157 -11.34 -25.79 -6.08
N ARG A 158 -10.59 -26.90 -6.28
CA ARG A 158 -10.98 -28.23 -5.74
C ARG A 158 -11.10 -28.23 -4.23
N ARG A 159 -10.26 -27.44 -3.54
CA ARG A 159 -10.30 -27.28 -2.07
C ARG A 159 -11.42 -26.34 -1.61
N ASP A 160 -11.94 -25.47 -2.48
CA ASP A 160 -13.07 -24.60 -2.13
C ASP A 160 -14.36 -25.42 -1.97
N SER A 161 -14.60 -26.39 -2.86
CA SER A 161 -15.74 -27.31 -2.76
C SER A 161 -15.69 -28.22 -1.53
N ILE A 162 -14.51 -28.62 -1.06
CA ILE A 162 -14.34 -29.48 0.12
C ILE A 162 -14.62 -28.71 1.42
N ARG A 163 -14.33 -27.41 1.48
CA ARG A 163 -14.63 -26.59 2.67
C ARG A 163 -16.10 -26.21 2.79
N ARG A 164 -16.84 -26.16 1.68
CA ARG A 164 -18.29 -25.92 1.64
C ARG A 164 -19.12 -27.15 2.02
N ASP A 165 -18.54 -28.36 1.92
CA ASP A 165 -19.19 -29.63 2.26
C ASP A 165 -18.39 -30.38 3.35
N PRO A 166 -18.76 -30.26 4.64
CA PRO A 166 -18.04 -30.88 5.76
C PRO A 166 -17.86 -32.41 5.64
N GLN A 167 -18.72 -33.10 4.89
CA GLN A 167 -18.67 -34.56 4.73
C GLN A 167 -17.53 -35.03 3.81
N ARG A 168 -16.93 -34.13 3.02
CA ARG A 168 -15.80 -34.45 2.12
C ARG A 168 -14.42 -34.20 2.72
N ARG A 169 -14.33 -33.76 3.99
CA ARG A 169 -13.05 -33.60 4.68
C ARG A 169 -12.45 -34.99 4.98
N ARG A 170 -11.39 -35.37 4.27
CA ARG A 170 -10.56 -36.51 4.66
C ARG A 170 -9.63 -36.10 5.80
N PRO A 171 -9.47 -36.90 6.86
CA PRO A 171 -8.46 -36.62 7.89
C PRO A 171 -7.06 -36.65 7.27
N GLY A 172 -6.25 -35.61 7.52
CA GLY A 172 -4.80 -35.64 7.25
C GLY A 172 -4.24 -34.89 6.04
N VAL A 173 -4.95 -33.90 5.46
CA VAL A 173 -4.42 -33.12 4.30
C VAL A 173 -4.18 -31.63 4.60
N ASP A 174 -4.48 -31.19 5.82
CA ASP A 174 -4.40 -29.76 6.21
C ASP A 174 -3.22 -29.45 7.17
N GLU A 175 -2.26 -30.37 7.36
CA GLU A 175 -1.01 -30.12 8.11
C GLU A 175 0.21 -30.12 7.18
N GLU A 176 0.40 -29.00 6.47
CA GLU A 176 1.70 -28.54 5.92
C GLU A 176 1.63 -27.05 5.58
#